data_AF-A0A0M4NAE8-F1
#
_entry.id   AF-A0A0M4NAE8-F1
#
_cell.length_a   1.000
_cell.length_b   1.000
_cell.length_c   1.000
_cell.angle_alpha   90.00
_cell.angle_beta   90.00
_cell.angle_gamma   90.00
#
_symmetry.space_group_name_H-M   'P 1'
#
loop_
_entity.id
_entity.type
_entity.pdbx_description
1 polymer ?
#
loop_
_entity_poly.entity_id
_entity_poly.type
_entity_poly.pdbx_seq_one_letter_code
_entity_poly.pdbx_strand_id
1 'polypeptide(L)'
;MRFLLYSISILFLIKCGSGILPFAPFDKKKSNTNELLLLLLIPQNSYVWNLPPGFPTPVVPASNPMTQEKVDLGRFLFYDRKLSGNQTQSCASCHKQSLAFTDGLTKGIGSTGEVHPRNAQGIINVAYNVRQTWVNPTLKDLEDQMLVPMFGEHPVELGLANHENELLDRLRSENRYQSMFQKAFPLGDPFTVSNVIKAIACFERTLISGRSPYDKYLYDGNISALGNSAQRASILRGAQIFFSEKGECFHCHGGFNFTETSIHSGSVNAEITFHNNGLYNIGGTGDYPVDNPGLFEFTGLASDKGKFRAPSIRNIELTAPYMHDGSIDSLENVVEHYNAGGRNILNGLYAGDGRANPNKNAFVFPIGLTAGEKTDLVNFLKSLTDTEFVNDPKHSNPF
;
A
#
# COMPACT_ATOMS: atom_id res chain seq x y z
N MET A 1 21.57 21.15 78.88
CA MET A 1 22.75 20.60 78.19
C MET A 1 22.74 21.11 76.76
N ARG A 2 23.85 21.70 76.32
CA ARG A 2 24.03 22.59 75.15
C ARG A 2 24.76 21.84 74.02
N PHE A 3 24.34 22.08 72.76
CA PHE A 3 25.07 21.99 71.46
C PHE A 3 25.76 20.64 71.07
N LEU A 4 25.96 20.26 69.80
CA LEU A 4 26.47 20.96 68.61
C LEU A 4 26.14 20.20 67.30
N LEU A 5 25.78 20.98 66.25
CA LEU A 5 26.28 21.03 64.84
C LEU A 5 26.43 19.73 64.00
N TYR A 6 26.06 19.68 62.70
CA TYR A 6 26.55 20.54 61.62
C TYR A 6 25.61 20.65 60.39
N SER A 7 25.61 21.84 59.79
CA SER A 7 25.06 22.21 58.49
C SER A 7 25.85 21.61 57.31
N ILE A 8 25.17 21.31 56.20
CA ILE A 8 25.80 21.26 54.87
C ILE A 8 24.96 22.09 53.90
N SER A 9 25.61 23.12 53.37
CA SER A 9 25.09 24.10 52.42
C SER A 9 24.93 23.52 51.03
N ILE A 10 23.85 23.95 50.36
CA ILE A 10 23.58 23.76 48.94
C ILE A 10 24.45 24.73 48.14
N LEU A 11 25.23 24.22 47.19
CA LEU A 11 25.88 25.03 46.17
C LEU A 11 25.48 24.54 44.77
N PHE A 12 24.79 25.41 44.03
CA PHE A 12 24.53 25.30 42.60
C PHE A 12 25.84 25.47 41.83
N LEU A 13 26.11 24.58 40.88
CA LEU A 13 27.02 24.82 39.77
C LEU A 13 26.37 24.39 38.46
N ILE A 14 25.97 25.39 37.69
CA ILE A 14 25.59 25.30 36.29
C ILE A 14 26.85 24.96 35.48
N LYS A 15 26.79 23.93 34.63
CA LYS A 15 27.64 23.88 33.44
C LYS A 15 26.93 23.23 32.25
N CYS A 16 26.83 24.04 31.21
CA CYS A 16 26.43 23.75 29.85
C CYS A 16 27.42 22.76 29.20
N GLY A 17 26.97 21.86 28.33
CA GLY A 17 27.86 20.98 27.56
C GLY A 17 27.17 19.84 26.82
N SER A 18 26.81 20.12 25.57
CA SER A 18 26.97 19.25 24.37
C SER A 18 26.64 17.75 24.49
N GLY A 19 25.52 17.36 23.90
CA GLY A 19 25.20 15.97 23.62
C GLY A 19 26.15 15.35 22.59
N ILE A 20 26.67 14.18 22.91
CA ILE A 20 27.41 13.28 22.02
C ILE A 20 26.77 11.89 22.15
N LEU A 21 26.28 11.37 21.03
CA LEU A 21 25.81 9.99 20.84
C LEU A 21 26.99 9.00 20.95
N PRO A 22 26.79 7.77 21.43
CA PRO A 22 27.68 6.67 21.11
C PRO A 22 26.94 5.57 20.36
N PHE A 23 27.20 5.44 19.06
CA PHE A 23 27.14 4.15 18.38
C PHE A 23 28.51 3.89 17.76
N ALA A 24 29.27 3.00 18.40
CA ALA A 24 30.52 2.47 17.90
C ALA A 24 30.24 1.29 16.94
N PRO A 25 31.11 1.05 15.94
CA PRO A 25 30.88 0.04 14.91
C PRO A 25 31.24 -1.37 15.41
N PHE A 26 30.46 -2.36 14.94
CA PHE A 26 30.65 -3.78 15.23
C PHE A 26 32.01 -4.30 14.73
N ASP A 27 32.73 -4.94 15.65
CA ASP A 27 34.04 -5.55 15.44
C ASP A 27 33.89 -6.95 14.80
N LYS A 28 34.63 -7.21 13.71
CA LYS A 28 34.62 -8.50 13.00
C LYS A 28 35.40 -9.55 13.80
N LYS A 29 34.72 -10.53 14.39
CA LYS A 29 35.34 -11.75 14.90
C LYS A 29 35.28 -12.89 13.87
N LYS A 30 36.46 -13.43 13.54
CA LYS A 30 36.68 -14.68 12.82
C LYS A 30 36.00 -15.84 13.56
N SER A 31 35.28 -16.69 12.84
CA SER A 31 34.82 -18.00 13.33
C SER A 31 35.29 -19.12 12.38
N ASN A 32 35.72 -20.20 13.00
CA ASN A 32 36.39 -21.36 12.42
C ASN A 32 35.46 -22.25 11.60
N THR A 33 36.10 -22.92 10.65
CA THR A 33 35.68 -24.09 9.87
C THR A 33 34.92 -25.14 10.68
N ASN A 34 33.60 -25.27 10.45
CA ASN A 34 32.81 -26.51 10.55
C ASN A 34 31.34 -26.32 10.11
N GLU A 35 31.09 -25.72 8.93
CA GLU A 35 29.72 -25.56 8.38
C GLU A 35 29.45 -26.40 7.13
N LEU A 36 30.35 -27.30 6.72
CA LEU A 36 30.23 -27.99 5.44
C LEU A 36 29.34 -29.24 5.43
N LEU A 37 28.46 -29.44 6.42
CA LEU A 37 27.62 -30.65 6.48
C LEU A 37 26.18 -30.43 6.98
N LEU A 38 25.59 -29.26 6.69
CA LEU A 38 24.15 -29.02 6.92
C LEU A 38 23.40 -28.43 5.70
N LEU A 39 23.96 -28.57 4.50
CA LEU A 39 23.45 -27.94 3.27
C LEU A 39 22.53 -28.84 2.42
N LEU A 40 22.04 -29.96 2.95
CA LEU A 40 21.33 -30.99 2.16
C LEU A 40 19.80 -31.09 2.37
N LEU A 41 19.15 -30.05 2.90
CA LEU A 41 17.67 -29.99 2.97
C LEU A 41 17.11 -28.59 2.70
N ILE A 42 17.76 -27.77 1.86
CA ILE A 42 17.05 -26.62 1.26
C ILE A 42 16.21 -27.19 0.11
N PRO A 43 14.87 -27.13 0.15
CA PRO A 43 14.06 -27.50 -1.00
C PRO A 43 14.53 -26.67 -2.20
N GLN A 44 14.86 -27.32 -3.31
CA GLN A 44 15.47 -26.67 -4.49
C GLN A 44 14.63 -25.53 -5.13
N ASN A 45 13.44 -25.24 -4.59
CA ASN A 45 12.50 -24.22 -5.10
C ASN A 45 12.16 -23.13 -4.07
N SER A 46 13.06 -22.75 -3.15
CA SER A 46 12.81 -21.61 -2.26
C SER A 46 12.93 -20.28 -3.03
N TYR A 47 11.85 -19.51 -3.12
CA TYR A 47 11.88 -18.17 -3.71
C TYR A 47 12.84 -17.24 -2.96
N VAL A 48 13.71 -16.55 -3.70
CA VAL A 48 14.68 -15.60 -3.15
C VAL A 48 14.08 -14.20 -3.19
N TRP A 49 13.73 -13.69 -2.02
CA TRP A 49 13.24 -12.33 -1.85
C TRP A 49 14.38 -11.32 -2.03
N ASN A 50 14.27 -10.44 -3.04
CA ASN A 50 15.18 -9.30 -3.23
C ASN A 50 14.54 -8.02 -2.67
N LEU A 51 14.33 -7.98 -1.36
CA LEU A 51 13.62 -6.88 -0.70
C LEU A 51 14.50 -5.62 -0.62
N PRO A 52 13.90 -4.43 -0.79
CA PRO A 52 14.61 -3.18 -0.50
C PRO A 52 15.09 -3.12 0.96
N PRO A 53 16.17 -2.37 1.25
CA PRO A 53 16.58 -2.11 2.62
C PRO A 53 15.42 -1.63 3.50
N GLY A 54 15.30 -2.17 4.72
CA GLY A 54 14.24 -1.81 5.66
C GLY A 54 12.90 -2.52 5.45
N PHE A 55 12.74 -3.32 4.38
CA PHE A 55 11.51 -4.08 4.15
C PHE A 55 11.59 -5.49 4.76
N PRO A 56 10.63 -5.88 5.60
CA PRO A 56 10.56 -7.23 6.16
C PRO A 56 10.03 -8.24 5.14
N THR A 57 10.26 -9.53 5.36
CA THR A 57 9.68 -10.58 4.49
C THR A 57 8.15 -10.60 4.58
N PRO A 58 7.41 -10.55 3.46
CA PRO A 58 5.95 -10.64 3.46
C PRO A 58 5.43 -11.95 4.07
N VAL A 59 4.17 -11.94 4.51
CA VAL A 59 3.47 -13.17 4.88
C VAL A 59 3.11 -13.93 3.60
N VAL A 60 3.50 -15.21 3.53
CA VAL A 60 3.17 -16.11 2.41
C VAL A 60 2.25 -17.22 2.93
N PRO A 61 1.06 -17.42 2.36
CA PRO A 61 0.20 -18.52 2.74
C PRO A 61 0.88 -19.87 2.49
N ALA A 62 0.82 -20.77 3.47
CA ALA A 62 1.38 -22.12 3.34
C ALA A 62 0.74 -22.93 2.20
N SER A 63 -0.51 -22.60 1.84
CA SER A 63 -1.24 -23.18 0.71
C SER A 63 -0.76 -22.69 -0.67
N ASN A 64 0.04 -21.62 -0.71
CA ASN A 64 0.62 -21.07 -1.93
C ASN A 64 2.05 -20.54 -1.70
N PRO A 65 3.04 -21.43 -1.48
CA PRO A 65 4.43 -21.02 -1.36
C PRO A 65 4.91 -20.37 -2.66
N MET A 66 5.74 -19.34 -2.53
CA MET A 66 6.35 -18.63 -3.64
C MET A 66 7.36 -19.53 -4.38
N THR A 67 7.34 -19.49 -5.71
CA THR A 67 8.40 -19.99 -6.59
C THR A 67 8.57 -19.06 -7.78
N GLN A 68 9.72 -19.08 -8.46
CA GLN A 68 9.94 -18.23 -9.63
C GLN A 68 8.97 -18.59 -10.77
N GLU A 69 8.68 -19.87 -10.95
CA GLU A 69 7.79 -20.37 -11.99
C GLU A 69 6.36 -19.86 -11.81
N LYS A 70 5.87 -19.77 -10.57
CA LYS A 70 4.56 -19.20 -10.28
C LYS A 70 4.53 -17.68 -10.50
N VAL A 71 5.61 -16.98 -10.15
CA VAL A 71 5.74 -15.54 -10.40
C VAL A 71 5.73 -15.26 -11.91
N ASP A 72 6.50 -16.02 -12.69
CA ASP A 72 6.58 -15.87 -14.14
C ASP A 72 5.22 -16.17 -14.79
N LEU A 73 4.56 -17.26 -14.40
CA LEU A 73 3.20 -17.58 -14.85
C LEU A 73 2.20 -16.49 -14.48
N GLY A 74 2.23 -16.03 -13.23
CA GLY A 74 1.37 -14.96 -12.73
C GLY A 74 1.53 -13.67 -13.52
N ARG A 75 2.78 -13.31 -13.88
CA ARG A 75 3.07 -12.14 -14.70
C ARG A 75 2.44 -12.23 -16.09
N PHE A 76 2.55 -13.37 -16.77
CA PHE A 76 1.89 -13.55 -18.07
C PHE A 76 0.36 -13.43 -17.93
N LEU A 77 -0.22 -14.14 -16.96
CA LEU A 77 -1.66 -14.11 -16.70
C LEU A 77 -2.16 -12.68 -16.39
N PHE A 78 -1.47 -11.93 -15.53
CA PHE A 78 -1.83 -10.56 -15.15
C PHE A 78 -1.97 -9.60 -16.35
N TYR A 79 -1.15 -9.79 -17.39
CA TYR A 79 -1.16 -8.96 -18.59
C TYR A 79 -2.05 -9.50 -19.71
N ASP A 80 -2.50 -10.76 -19.62
CA ASP A 80 -3.22 -11.42 -20.71
C ASP A 80 -4.71 -11.09 -20.72
N ARG A 81 -5.18 -10.54 -21.84
CA ARG A 81 -6.60 -10.20 -22.02
C ARG A 81 -7.50 -11.42 -22.04
N LYS A 82 -6.96 -12.61 -22.25
CA LYS A 82 -7.71 -13.88 -22.21
C LYS A 82 -8.32 -14.17 -20.84
N LEU A 83 -7.87 -13.48 -19.78
CA LEU A 83 -8.46 -13.53 -18.44
C LEU A 83 -9.79 -12.80 -18.29
N SER A 84 -10.30 -12.11 -19.31
CA SER A 84 -11.69 -11.63 -19.30
C SER A 84 -12.60 -12.53 -20.11
N GLY A 85 -13.88 -12.62 -19.70
CA GLY A 85 -14.90 -13.43 -20.38
C GLY A 85 -15.00 -13.08 -21.86
N ASN A 86 -14.97 -11.78 -22.19
CA ASN A 86 -15.00 -11.27 -23.56
C ASN A 86 -13.60 -11.03 -24.19
N GLN A 87 -12.53 -11.38 -23.49
CA GLN A 87 -11.14 -11.26 -23.94
C GLN A 87 -10.67 -9.83 -24.30
N THR A 88 -11.28 -8.81 -23.71
CA THR A 88 -10.95 -7.39 -23.98
C THR A 88 -10.06 -6.73 -22.93
N GLN A 89 -10.06 -7.26 -21.70
CA GLN A 89 -9.34 -6.70 -20.55
C GLN A 89 -8.51 -7.76 -19.81
N SER A 90 -7.48 -7.28 -19.12
CA SER A 90 -6.61 -8.03 -18.20
C SER A 90 -6.49 -7.25 -16.90
N CYS A 91 -5.87 -7.82 -15.86
CA CYS A 91 -5.58 -7.10 -14.61
C CYS A 91 -4.80 -5.80 -14.91
N ALA A 92 -3.83 -5.86 -15.83
CA ALA A 92 -3.03 -4.72 -16.26
C ALA A 92 -3.81 -3.62 -17.01
N SER A 93 -5.07 -3.87 -17.40
CA SER A 93 -5.93 -2.83 -17.99
C SER A 93 -6.35 -1.79 -16.94
N CYS A 94 -6.59 -2.22 -15.70
CA CYS A 94 -6.89 -1.35 -14.55
C CYS A 94 -5.67 -1.10 -13.66
N HIS A 95 -4.63 -1.92 -13.76
CA HIS A 95 -3.42 -1.83 -12.94
C HIS A 95 -2.18 -1.63 -13.83
N LYS A 96 -2.04 -0.42 -14.39
CA LYS A 96 -0.98 -0.08 -15.33
C LYS A 96 0.33 0.20 -14.60
N GLN A 97 1.40 -0.53 -14.92
CA GLN A 97 2.72 -0.35 -14.29
C GLN A 97 3.19 1.12 -14.29
N SER A 98 3.02 1.85 -15.39
CA SER A 98 3.44 3.25 -15.53
C SER A 98 2.70 4.22 -14.60
N LEU A 99 1.55 3.81 -14.06
CA LEU A 99 0.76 4.55 -13.08
C LEU A 99 0.82 3.86 -11.71
N ALA A 100 1.97 3.23 -11.42
CA ALA A 100 2.20 2.44 -10.22
C ALA A 100 1.05 1.44 -9.95
N PHE A 101 0.62 0.75 -11.00
CA PHE A 101 -0.45 -0.25 -10.97
C PHE A 101 -1.84 0.31 -10.57
N THR A 102 -2.18 1.49 -11.08
CA THR A 102 -3.54 2.07 -11.11
C THR A 102 -4.03 2.28 -12.54
N ASP A 103 -5.25 2.81 -12.74
CA ASP A 103 -5.85 3.03 -14.06
C ASP A 103 -5.80 4.50 -14.54
N GLY A 104 -5.62 5.45 -13.62
CA GLY A 104 -5.68 6.89 -13.86
C GLY A 104 -7.11 7.45 -14.00
N LEU A 105 -8.13 6.70 -13.57
CA LEU A 105 -9.54 7.07 -13.68
C LEU A 105 -10.14 7.38 -12.31
N THR A 106 -11.16 8.24 -12.26
CA THR A 106 -11.94 8.47 -11.04
C THR A 106 -12.62 7.19 -10.56
N LYS A 107 -13.16 6.40 -11.50
CA LYS A 107 -13.85 5.14 -11.25
C LYS A 107 -13.44 4.13 -12.33
N GLY A 108 -13.17 2.90 -11.93
CA GLY A 108 -12.80 1.82 -12.83
C GLY A 108 -13.93 1.45 -13.80
N ILE A 109 -13.57 0.91 -14.96
CA ILE A 109 -14.53 0.48 -15.99
C ILE A 109 -14.25 -0.97 -16.35
N GLY A 110 -15.23 -1.84 -16.12
CA GLY A 110 -15.13 -3.27 -16.39
C GLY A 110 -15.16 -3.61 -17.88
N SER A 111 -14.93 -4.89 -18.19
CA SER A 111 -14.85 -5.41 -19.55
C SER A 111 -16.16 -5.28 -20.33
N THR A 112 -17.29 -5.13 -19.64
CA THR A 112 -18.63 -4.89 -20.21
C THR A 112 -19.00 -3.41 -20.31
N GLY A 113 -18.12 -2.51 -19.87
CA GLY A 113 -18.36 -1.06 -19.85
C GLY A 113 -19.06 -0.55 -18.59
N GLU A 114 -19.35 -1.42 -17.61
CA GLU A 114 -19.93 -1.03 -16.33
C GLU A 114 -18.94 -0.23 -15.48
N VAL A 115 -19.43 0.85 -14.86
CA VAL A 115 -18.63 1.75 -14.02
C VAL A 115 -18.66 1.26 -12.57
N HIS A 116 -17.49 1.15 -11.97
CA HIS A 116 -17.30 0.72 -10.60
C HIS A 116 -17.53 1.86 -9.61
N PRO A 117 -17.97 1.58 -8.36
CA PRO A 117 -18.24 2.65 -7.39
C PRO A 117 -16.95 3.33 -6.90
N ARG A 118 -15.79 2.69 -7.06
CA ARG A 118 -14.51 3.10 -6.45
C ARG A 118 -13.41 3.28 -7.51
N ASN A 119 -12.43 4.11 -7.15
CA ASN A 119 -11.15 4.22 -7.87
C ASN A 119 -10.36 2.89 -7.76
N ALA A 120 -9.67 2.50 -8.84
CA ALA A 120 -8.81 1.32 -8.84
C ALA A 120 -7.54 1.59 -8.00
N GLN A 121 -7.41 0.92 -6.87
CA GLN A 121 -6.26 1.08 -5.98
C GLN A 121 -4.95 0.65 -6.64
N GLY A 122 -3.88 1.34 -6.25
CA GLY A 122 -2.53 0.86 -6.54
C GLY A 122 -2.30 -0.46 -5.82
N ILE A 123 -1.86 -1.48 -6.56
CA ILE A 123 -1.49 -2.79 -5.98
C ILE A 123 0.01 -2.87 -5.62
N ILE A 124 0.64 -1.72 -5.42
CA ILE A 124 2.01 -1.64 -4.91
C ILE A 124 2.02 -2.17 -3.46
N ASN A 125 2.99 -3.00 -3.13
CA ASN A 125 3.24 -3.50 -1.77
C ASN A 125 2.03 -4.25 -1.15
N VAL A 126 1.09 -4.75 -1.96
CA VAL A 126 -0.11 -5.46 -1.47
C VAL A 126 0.20 -6.75 -0.71
N ALA A 127 1.41 -7.28 -0.89
CA ALA A 127 1.97 -8.36 -0.10
C ALA A 127 1.96 -8.09 1.41
N TYR A 128 1.93 -6.82 1.81
CA TYR A 128 1.93 -6.38 3.20
C TYR A 128 0.54 -5.97 3.70
N ASN A 129 -0.50 -5.94 2.88
CA ASN A 129 -1.83 -5.53 3.35
C ASN A 129 -2.38 -6.50 4.39
N VAL A 130 -2.88 -5.97 5.51
CA VAL A 130 -3.63 -6.76 6.51
C VAL A 130 -5.01 -7.16 5.97
N ARG A 131 -5.63 -6.26 5.19
CA ARG A 131 -6.90 -6.45 4.48
C ARG A 131 -6.82 -5.84 3.09
N GLN A 132 -7.45 -6.51 2.14
CA GLN A 132 -7.45 -6.09 0.75
C GLN A 132 -8.56 -5.09 0.46
N THR A 133 -8.46 -4.42 -0.69
CA THR A 133 -9.41 -3.40 -1.18
C THR A 133 -9.47 -2.13 -0.31
N TRP A 134 -10.43 -1.25 -0.60
CA TRP A 134 -10.61 0.04 0.08
C TRP A 134 -11.21 -0.17 1.46
N VAL A 135 -12.11 -1.14 1.55
CA VAL A 135 -12.81 -1.50 2.76
C VAL A 135 -13.37 -2.91 2.60
N ASN A 136 -12.82 -3.83 3.39
CA ASN A 136 -13.39 -5.15 3.61
C ASN A 136 -12.73 -5.75 4.87
N PRO A 137 -13.46 -5.92 5.99
CA PRO A 137 -12.88 -6.38 7.25
C PRO A 137 -12.57 -7.89 7.26
N THR A 138 -12.99 -8.65 6.25
CA THR A 138 -12.82 -10.11 6.19
C THR A 138 -11.85 -10.56 5.11
N LEU A 139 -11.68 -9.76 4.04
CA LEU A 139 -10.86 -10.13 2.89
C LEU A 139 -9.37 -9.91 3.16
N LYS A 140 -8.68 -10.98 3.53
CA LYS A 140 -7.26 -10.95 3.94
C LYS A 140 -6.31 -11.31 2.81
N ASP A 141 -6.54 -12.45 2.17
CA ASP A 141 -5.59 -13.05 1.24
C ASP A 141 -5.84 -12.56 -0.19
N LEU A 142 -4.77 -12.41 -0.98
CA LEU A 142 -4.85 -12.02 -2.39
C LEU A 142 -5.65 -13.05 -3.19
N GLU A 143 -5.45 -14.34 -2.89
CA GLU A 143 -6.16 -15.45 -3.49
C GLU A 143 -7.69 -15.32 -3.38
N ASP A 144 -8.18 -14.89 -2.21
CA ASP A 144 -9.61 -14.66 -2.01
C ASP A 144 -10.08 -13.38 -2.70
N GLN A 145 -9.24 -12.32 -2.68
CA GLN A 145 -9.58 -11.06 -3.32
C GLN A 145 -9.76 -11.23 -4.82
N MET A 146 -8.93 -12.02 -5.49
CA MET A 146 -9.01 -12.26 -6.95
C MET A 146 -10.32 -12.87 -7.41
N LEU A 147 -11.08 -13.53 -6.52
CA LEU A 147 -12.41 -14.02 -6.88
C LEU A 147 -13.36 -12.87 -7.26
N VAL A 148 -13.17 -11.68 -6.66
CA VAL A 148 -14.00 -10.50 -6.92
C VAL A 148 -13.82 -9.96 -8.35
N PRO A 149 -12.61 -9.57 -8.81
CA PRO A 149 -12.44 -9.06 -10.16
C PRO A 149 -12.65 -10.13 -11.24
N MET A 150 -12.42 -11.40 -10.93
CA MET A 150 -12.65 -12.49 -11.90
C MET A 150 -14.14 -12.80 -12.05
N PHE A 151 -14.86 -12.99 -10.95
CA PHE A 151 -16.20 -13.59 -10.95
C PHE A 151 -17.32 -12.68 -10.42
N GLY A 152 -17.02 -11.45 -10.01
CA GLY A 152 -18.02 -10.47 -9.64
C GLY A 152 -18.97 -10.16 -10.81
N GLU A 153 -20.27 -10.23 -10.54
CA GLU A 153 -21.31 -10.06 -11.57
C GLU A 153 -21.81 -8.62 -11.68
N HIS A 154 -21.75 -7.82 -10.59
CA HIS A 154 -22.27 -6.45 -10.60
C HIS A 154 -21.50 -5.48 -9.68
N PRO A 155 -20.91 -4.40 -10.24
CA PRO A 155 -20.60 -4.24 -11.66
C PRO A 155 -19.57 -5.27 -12.13
N VAL A 156 -19.65 -5.74 -13.38
CA VAL A 156 -18.67 -6.69 -13.93
C VAL A 156 -17.28 -6.04 -14.00
N GLU A 157 -16.25 -6.79 -13.63
CA GLU A 157 -14.84 -6.48 -13.93
C GLU A 157 -14.36 -7.34 -15.13
N LEU A 158 -13.79 -8.52 -14.88
CA LEU A 158 -13.31 -9.42 -15.94
C LEU A 158 -14.43 -10.30 -16.52
N GLY A 159 -15.52 -10.53 -15.78
CA GLY A 159 -16.72 -11.20 -16.30
C GLY A 159 -16.52 -12.69 -16.60
N LEU A 160 -15.88 -13.44 -15.69
CA LEU A 160 -15.65 -14.88 -15.84
C LEU A 160 -16.68 -15.75 -15.12
N ALA A 161 -17.69 -15.17 -14.46
CA ALA A 161 -18.75 -15.94 -13.81
C ALA A 161 -19.41 -16.90 -14.80
N ASN A 162 -19.40 -18.20 -14.51
CA ASN A 162 -19.91 -19.27 -15.40
C ASN A 162 -19.09 -19.50 -16.70
N HIS A 163 -17.89 -18.91 -16.82
CA HIS A 163 -16.96 -19.08 -17.94
C HIS A 163 -15.63 -19.73 -17.53
N GLU A 164 -15.58 -20.40 -16.38
CA GLU A 164 -14.37 -20.99 -15.80
C GLU A 164 -13.76 -22.06 -16.72
N ASN A 165 -14.58 -22.99 -17.21
CA ASN A 165 -14.11 -24.05 -18.12
C ASN A 165 -13.63 -23.47 -19.44
N GLU A 166 -14.32 -22.45 -19.96
CA GLU A 166 -13.93 -21.77 -21.18
C GLU A 166 -12.56 -21.08 -21.02
N LEU A 167 -12.34 -20.40 -19.89
CA LEU A 167 -11.03 -19.84 -19.54
C LEU A 167 -9.94 -20.92 -19.51
N LEU A 168 -10.19 -22.03 -18.82
CA LEU A 168 -9.21 -23.10 -18.68
C LEU A 168 -8.89 -23.76 -20.03
N ASP A 169 -9.88 -23.98 -20.89
CA ASP A 169 -9.69 -24.53 -22.22
C ASP A 169 -8.89 -23.58 -23.12
N ARG A 170 -9.16 -22.27 -23.07
CA ARG A 170 -8.37 -21.25 -23.76
C ARG A 170 -6.89 -21.32 -23.34
N LEU A 171 -6.61 -21.32 -22.03
CA LEU A 171 -5.23 -21.41 -21.52
C LEU A 171 -4.57 -22.75 -21.88
N ARG A 172 -5.31 -23.86 -21.79
CA ARG A 172 -4.82 -25.20 -22.12
C ARG A 172 -4.46 -25.34 -23.60
N SER A 173 -5.12 -24.61 -24.49
CA SER A 173 -4.86 -24.63 -25.93
C SER A 173 -3.54 -23.96 -26.35
N GLU A 174 -2.87 -23.22 -25.46
CA GLU A 174 -1.67 -22.46 -25.78
C GLU A 174 -0.38 -23.12 -25.30
N ASN A 175 0.53 -23.41 -26.23
CA ASN A 175 1.82 -24.06 -25.97
C ASN A 175 2.63 -23.34 -24.87
N ARG A 176 2.56 -22.00 -24.81
CA ARG A 176 3.24 -21.22 -23.77
C ARG A 176 2.71 -21.57 -22.38
N TYR A 177 1.39 -21.50 -22.20
CA TYR A 177 0.76 -21.80 -20.93
C TYR A 177 0.93 -23.26 -20.53
N GLN A 178 0.85 -24.22 -21.45
CA GLN A 178 1.15 -25.63 -21.17
C GLN A 178 2.50 -25.81 -20.46
N SER A 179 3.56 -25.20 -20.98
CA SER A 179 4.90 -25.26 -20.39
C SER A 179 4.97 -24.55 -19.02
N MET A 180 4.38 -23.36 -18.92
CA MET A 180 4.46 -22.55 -17.70
C MET A 180 3.64 -23.15 -16.54
N PHE A 181 2.42 -23.62 -16.80
CA PHE A 181 1.57 -24.28 -15.83
C PHE A 181 2.21 -25.58 -15.32
N GLN A 182 2.78 -26.41 -16.21
CA GLN A 182 3.46 -27.64 -15.80
C GLN A 182 4.67 -27.38 -14.90
N LYS A 183 5.42 -26.30 -15.14
CA LYS A 183 6.56 -25.90 -14.30
C LYS A 183 6.10 -25.35 -12.94
N ALA A 184 5.07 -24.51 -12.93
CA ALA A 184 4.55 -23.87 -11.72
C ALA A 184 3.77 -24.83 -10.80
N PHE A 185 3.09 -25.82 -11.38
CA PHE A 185 2.22 -26.76 -10.68
C PHE A 185 2.42 -28.20 -11.20
N PRO A 186 3.54 -28.86 -10.87
CA PRO A 186 3.92 -30.14 -11.48
C PRO A 186 3.08 -31.35 -11.02
N LEU A 187 2.20 -31.18 -10.03
CA LEU A 187 1.38 -32.24 -9.44
C LEU A 187 -0.08 -32.07 -9.84
N GLY A 188 -0.70 -33.13 -10.35
CA GLY A 188 -2.12 -33.14 -10.76
C GLY A 188 -2.37 -32.44 -12.10
N ASP A 189 -3.61 -32.05 -12.35
CA ASP A 189 -3.95 -31.18 -13.48
C ASP A 189 -3.50 -29.74 -13.15
N PRO A 190 -2.55 -29.17 -13.90
CA PRO A 190 -2.06 -27.83 -13.58
C PRO A 190 -3.06 -26.74 -13.99
N PHE A 191 -4.00 -27.01 -14.90
CA PHE A 191 -5.00 -26.05 -15.37
C PHE A 191 -6.25 -26.07 -14.48
N THR A 192 -6.19 -25.33 -13.38
CA THR A 192 -7.33 -25.08 -12.49
C THR A 192 -7.46 -23.60 -12.20
N VAL A 193 -8.69 -23.12 -11.91
CA VAL A 193 -8.92 -21.72 -11.49
C VAL A 193 -8.08 -21.37 -10.27
N SER A 194 -7.98 -22.29 -9.30
CA SER A 194 -7.11 -22.13 -8.12
C SER A 194 -5.65 -21.86 -8.52
N ASN A 195 -5.11 -22.57 -9.51
CA ASN A 195 -3.71 -22.38 -9.92
C ASN A 195 -3.50 -21.08 -10.70
N VAL A 196 -4.48 -20.64 -11.49
CA VAL A 196 -4.49 -19.29 -12.12
C VAL A 196 -4.37 -18.21 -11.04
N ILE A 197 -5.27 -18.25 -10.06
CA ILE A 197 -5.31 -17.31 -8.92
C ILE A 197 -3.98 -17.36 -8.15
N LYS A 198 -3.51 -18.55 -7.77
CA LYS A 198 -2.26 -18.70 -7.02
C LYS A 198 -1.05 -18.12 -7.75
N ALA A 199 -0.97 -18.29 -9.06
CA ALA A 199 0.11 -17.73 -9.86
C ALA A 199 0.07 -16.19 -9.87
N ILE A 200 -1.11 -15.61 -10.13
CA ILE A 200 -1.29 -14.14 -10.11
C ILE A 200 -0.95 -13.57 -8.73
N ALA A 201 -1.44 -14.15 -7.62
CA ALA A 201 -1.06 -13.72 -6.28
C ALA A 201 0.45 -13.78 -6.04
N CYS A 202 1.15 -14.80 -6.56
CA CYS A 202 2.59 -14.86 -6.48
C CYS A 202 3.25 -13.68 -7.21
N PHE A 203 2.77 -13.32 -8.40
CA PHE A 203 3.28 -12.14 -9.11
C PHE A 203 3.00 -10.83 -8.34
N GLU A 204 1.78 -10.63 -7.86
CA GLU A 204 1.39 -9.43 -7.11
C GLU A 204 2.22 -9.25 -5.83
N ARG A 205 2.58 -10.34 -5.16
CA ARG A 205 3.49 -10.31 -4.00
C ARG A 205 4.89 -9.77 -4.32
N THR A 206 5.29 -9.80 -5.59
CA THR A 206 6.59 -9.27 -6.04
C THR A 206 6.56 -7.78 -6.36
N LEU A 207 5.39 -7.15 -6.40
CA LEU A 207 5.22 -5.73 -6.74
C LEU A 207 5.65 -4.84 -5.56
N ILE A 208 6.93 -4.89 -5.22
CA ILE A 208 7.51 -4.21 -4.06
C ILE A 208 8.24 -2.93 -4.48
N SER A 209 7.71 -1.78 -4.07
CA SER A 209 8.32 -0.46 -4.21
C SER A 209 8.93 -0.01 -2.89
N GLY A 210 10.21 0.35 -2.92
CA GLY A 210 10.99 0.73 -1.74
C GLY A 210 12.33 1.37 -2.05
N ARG A 211 12.49 1.95 -3.25
CA ARG A 211 13.71 2.61 -3.73
C ARG A 211 13.45 4.05 -4.21
N SER A 212 12.41 4.70 -3.68
CA SER A 212 12.13 6.11 -3.90
C SER A 212 13.31 7.01 -3.46
N PRO A 213 13.38 8.27 -3.92
CA PRO A 213 14.32 9.26 -3.39
C PRO A 213 14.39 9.30 -1.86
N TYR A 214 13.24 9.25 -1.19
CA TYR A 214 13.17 9.24 0.27
C TYR A 214 13.73 7.95 0.88
N ASP A 215 13.44 6.78 0.28
CA ASP A 215 14.01 5.50 0.75
C ASP A 215 15.55 5.49 0.62
N LYS A 216 16.09 5.96 -0.50
CA LYS A 216 17.54 6.06 -0.73
C LYS A 216 18.21 6.99 0.28
N TYR A 217 17.56 8.10 0.62
CA TYR A 217 18.02 8.99 1.69
C TYR A 217 18.01 8.28 3.05
N LEU A 218 16.89 7.65 3.41
CA LEU A 218 16.66 7.07 4.73
C LEU A 218 17.55 5.84 4.99
N TYR A 219 17.62 4.93 4.03
CA TYR A 219 18.26 3.62 4.22
C TYR A 219 19.70 3.55 3.70
N ASP A 220 20.04 4.30 2.65
CA ASP A 220 21.39 4.27 2.07
C ASP A 220 22.23 5.48 2.53
N GLY A 221 21.63 6.46 3.22
CA GLY A 221 22.27 7.74 3.54
C GLY A 221 22.53 8.61 2.31
N ASN A 222 21.88 8.32 1.16
CA ASN A 222 22.11 9.01 -0.10
C ASN A 222 21.36 10.35 -0.15
N ILE A 223 21.97 11.39 0.42
CA ILE A 223 21.33 12.70 0.51
C ILE A 223 21.15 13.38 -0.87
N SER A 224 21.97 13.04 -1.88
CA SER A 224 21.78 13.57 -3.24
C SER A 224 20.57 13.00 -3.96
N ALA A 225 19.99 11.88 -3.48
CA ALA A 225 18.73 11.36 -4.02
C ALA A 225 17.56 12.34 -3.89
N LEU A 226 17.56 13.20 -2.86
CA LEU A 226 16.55 14.23 -2.63
C LEU A 226 16.68 15.46 -3.56
N GLY A 227 17.59 15.40 -4.54
CA GLY A 227 17.84 16.48 -5.49
C GLY A 227 18.76 17.58 -4.94
N ASN A 228 18.62 18.78 -5.52
CA ASN A 228 19.44 19.94 -5.17
C ASN A 228 19.14 20.45 -3.75
N SER A 229 19.96 21.37 -3.24
CA SER A 229 19.84 21.86 -1.85
C SER A 229 18.46 22.43 -1.50
N ALA A 230 17.80 23.12 -2.45
CA ALA A 230 16.49 23.71 -2.23
C ALA A 230 15.38 22.64 -2.18
N GLN A 231 15.39 21.70 -3.13
CA GLN A 231 14.46 20.56 -3.18
C GLN A 231 14.58 19.70 -1.91
N ARG A 232 15.82 19.34 -1.56
CA ARG A 232 16.13 18.59 -0.35
C ARG A 232 15.60 19.27 0.90
N ALA A 233 15.86 20.57 1.06
CA ALA A 233 15.38 21.30 2.23
C ALA A 233 13.84 21.30 2.31
N SER A 234 13.16 21.43 1.17
CA SER A 234 11.69 21.36 1.09
C SER A 234 11.15 19.98 1.47
N ILE A 235 11.72 18.91 0.89
CA ILE A 235 11.35 17.53 1.21
C ILE A 235 11.52 17.22 2.70
N LEU A 236 12.65 17.64 3.30
CA LEU A 236 12.92 17.37 4.72
C LEU A 236 12.00 18.16 5.65
N ARG A 237 11.62 19.40 5.31
CA ARG A 237 10.59 20.15 6.07
C ARG A 237 9.21 19.51 5.91
N GLY A 238 8.87 19.01 4.73
CA GLY A 238 7.65 18.26 4.48
C GLY A 238 7.57 16.98 5.30
N ALA A 239 8.66 16.21 5.34
CA ALA A 239 8.79 15.02 6.18
C ALA A 239 8.63 15.37 7.66
N GLN A 240 9.23 16.48 8.12
CA GLN A 240 9.06 16.94 9.51
C GLN A 240 7.60 17.24 9.85
N ILE A 241 6.84 17.86 8.94
CA ILE A 241 5.40 18.07 9.14
C ILE A 241 4.68 16.73 9.21
N PHE A 242 4.93 15.85 8.24
CA PHE A 242 4.28 14.54 8.11
C PHE A 242 4.44 13.66 9.37
N PHE A 243 5.64 13.63 9.96
CA PHE A 243 5.99 12.84 11.15
C PHE A 243 5.82 13.59 12.47
N SER A 244 5.07 14.69 12.49
CA SER A 244 4.82 15.47 13.71
C SER A 244 3.34 15.44 14.11
N GLU A 245 3.06 15.68 15.39
CA GLU A 245 1.70 15.93 15.92
C GLU A 245 1.05 17.20 15.33
N LYS A 246 1.81 18.03 14.58
CA LYS A 246 1.21 19.11 13.79
C LYS A 246 0.52 18.54 12.55
N GLY A 247 1.19 17.63 11.83
CA GLY A 247 0.66 17.06 10.59
C GLY A 247 -0.21 15.82 10.80
N GLU A 248 0.02 15.05 11.87
CA GLU A 248 -0.70 13.83 12.28
C GLU A 248 -0.76 12.71 11.23
N CYS A 249 -0.05 12.87 10.10
CA CYS A 249 -0.14 11.96 8.95
C CYS A 249 0.37 10.57 9.30
N PHE A 250 1.43 10.50 10.12
CA PHE A 250 2.10 9.26 10.47
C PHE A 250 1.27 8.30 11.32
N HIS A 251 0.20 8.77 11.98
CA HIS A 251 -0.70 7.86 12.71
C HIS A 251 -1.28 6.83 11.73
N CYS A 252 -1.86 7.30 10.62
CA CYS A 252 -2.50 6.43 9.62
C CYS A 252 -1.56 5.99 8.48
N HIS A 253 -0.57 6.82 8.13
CA HIS A 253 0.36 6.60 7.03
C HIS A 253 1.80 6.40 7.52
N GLY A 254 1.97 5.73 8.66
CA GLY A 254 3.26 5.44 9.26
C GLY A 254 3.94 4.15 8.78
N GLY A 255 5.06 3.83 9.42
CA GLY A 255 5.82 2.61 9.19
C GLY A 255 6.55 2.55 7.84
N PHE A 256 7.22 1.43 7.57
CA PHE A 256 8.00 1.25 6.34
C PHE A 256 7.15 1.31 5.07
N ASN A 257 5.86 1.00 5.15
CA ASN A 257 4.97 0.98 3.98
C ASN A 257 4.08 2.23 3.87
N PHE A 258 4.25 3.23 4.75
CA PHE A 258 3.40 4.42 4.82
C PHE A 258 1.89 4.11 4.90
N THR A 259 1.55 3.12 5.72
CA THR A 259 0.19 2.72 6.10
C THR A 259 0.26 1.91 7.38
N GLU A 260 -0.63 2.20 8.33
CA GLU A 260 -0.76 1.43 9.57
C GLU A 260 -1.28 0.00 9.34
N THR A 261 -1.89 -0.27 8.18
CA THR A 261 -2.49 -1.59 7.86
C THR A 261 -1.51 -2.57 7.20
N SER A 262 -0.29 -2.67 7.75
CA SER A 262 0.79 -3.53 7.25
C SER A 262 1.04 -4.78 8.11
N ILE A 263 1.26 -5.94 7.49
CA ILE A 263 1.64 -7.20 8.15
C ILE A 263 2.80 -7.89 7.41
N HIS A 264 3.71 -8.49 8.16
CA HIS A 264 4.86 -9.24 7.64
C HIS A 264 5.16 -10.47 8.50
N SER A 265 6.11 -11.30 8.09
CA SER A 265 6.43 -12.57 8.78
C SER A 265 6.92 -12.43 10.22
N GLY A 266 7.31 -11.22 10.61
CA GLY A 266 7.75 -10.86 11.96
C GLY A 266 6.71 -10.11 12.78
N SER A 267 5.51 -9.86 12.24
CA SER A 267 4.42 -9.20 12.97
C SER A 267 3.84 -10.14 14.01
N VAL A 268 3.63 -9.65 15.24
CA VAL A 268 3.01 -10.42 16.33
C VAL A 268 1.48 -10.36 16.23
N ASN A 269 0.94 -9.20 15.87
CA ASN A 269 -0.50 -8.95 15.71
C ASN A 269 -0.77 -8.27 14.38
N ALA A 270 -1.99 -8.44 13.87
CA ALA A 270 -2.49 -7.71 12.71
C ALA A 270 -3.33 -6.53 13.20
N GLU A 271 -2.93 -5.31 12.88
CA GLU A 271 -3.73 -4.11 13.16
C GLU A 271 -4.72 -3.89 12.02
N ILE A 272 -6.01 -4.00 12.34
CA ILE A 272 -7.11 -3.83 11.38
C ILE A 272 -7.86 -2.56 11.77
N THR A 273 -7.67 -1.53 10.96
CA THR A 273 -8.18 -0.19 11.24
C THR A 273 -8.78 0.44 9.99
N PHE A 274 -9.79 1.27 10.23
CA PHE A 274 -10.50 2.02 9.20
C PHE A 274 -10.83 3.41 9.73
N HIS A 275 -10.72 4.43 8.89
CA HIS A 275 -10.83 5.83 9.28
C HIS A 275 -11.79 6.57 8.37
N ASN A 276 -12.57 7.47 8.96
CA ASN A 276 -13.30 8.48 8.23
C ASN A 276 -12.47 9.77 8.27
N ASN A 277 -12.12 10.31 7.10
CA ASN A 277 -11.30 11.50 6.98
C ASN A 277 -12.11 12.78 6.67
N GLY A 278 -13.43 12.75 6.86
CA GLY A 278 -14.29 13.90 6.66
C GLY A 278 -14.44 14.32 5.19
N LEU A 279 -14.45 13.37 4.25
CA LEU A 279 -14.62 13.65 2.81
C LEU A 279 -16.06 14.05 2.46
N TYR A 280 -17.03 13.50 3.20
CA TYR A 280 -18.46 13.74 3.04
C TYR A 280 -19.17 13.82 4.39
N ASN A 281 -20.31 14.49 4.40
CA ASN A 281 -21.30 14.50 5.48
C ASN A 281 -22.64 14.91 4.86
N ILE A 282 -23.14 14.08 3.95
CA ILE A 282 -24.24 14.45 3.05
C ILE A 282 -25.46 14.81 3.89
N GLY A 283 -26.00 16.01 3.71
CA GLY A 283 -27.16 16.49 4.49
C GLY A 283 -26.93 16.61 6.00
N GLY A 284 -25.69 16.52 6.50
CA GLY A 284 -25.37 16.62 7.93
C GLY A 284 -25.65 15.35 8.75
N THR A 285 -25.86 14.20 8.11
CA THR A 285 -26.27 12.94 8.77
C THR A 285 -25.12 11.97 9.07
N GLY A 286 -23.89 12.35 8.73
CA GLY A 286 -22.71 11.49 8.74
C GLY A 286 -22.56 10.60 7.51
N ASP A 287 -23.47 10.73 6.53
CA ASP A 287 -23.52 9.87 5.36
C ASP A 287 -22.43 10.19 4.33
N TYR A 288 -21.97 9.13 3.69
CA TYR A 288 -21.18 9.11 2.45
C TYR A 288 -22.11 8.70 1.29
N PRO A 289 -21.69 8.83 0.01
CA PRO A 289 -22.48 8.35 -1.13
C PRO A 289 -22.97 6.92 -0.93
N VAL A 290 -24.20 6.64 -1.35
CA VAL A 290 -24.89 5.36 -1.07
C VAL A 290 -24.18 4.13 -1.63
N ASP A 291 -23.46 4.30 -2.74
CA ASP A 291 -22.64 3.28 -3.39
C ASP A 291 -21.26 3.11 -2.71
N ASN A 292 -20.94 3.95 -1.72
CA ASN A 292 -19.66 4.00 -1.03
C ASN A 292 -19.77 4.39 0.46
N PRO A 293 -20.56 3.67 1.27
CA PRO A 293 -20.79 4.04 2.67
C PRO A 293 -19.61 3.69 3.59
N GLY A 294 -18.52 3.09 3.07
CA GLY A 294 -17.37 2.64 3.86
C GLY A 294 -17.69 1.36 4.64
N LEU A 295 -17.05 1.20 5.81
CA LEU A 295 -17.15 -0.02 6.63
C LEU A 295 -18.59 -0.35 7.06
N PHE A 296 -19.47 0.65 7.09
CA PHE A 296 -20.91 0.48 7.26
C PHE A 296 -21.52 -0.59 6.34
N GLU A 297 -21.02 -0.78 5.12
CA GLU A 297 -21.54 -1.81 4.21
C GLU A 297 -21.40 -3.24 4.75
N PHE A 298 -20.47 -3.47 5.68
CA PHE A 298 -20.25 -4.77 6.32
C PHE A 298 -20.86 -4.86 7.72
N THR A 299 -20.89 -3.75 8.46
CA THR A 299 -21.25 -3.76 9.89
C THR A 299 -22.67 -3.28 10.17
N GLY A 300 -23.24 -2.43 9.31
CA GLY A 300 -24.50 -1.75 9.56
C GLY A 300 -24.48 -0.75 10.73
N LEU A 301 -23.32 -0.50 11.33
CA LEU A 301 -23.19 0.38 12.50
C LEU A 301 -23.02 1.83 12.04
N ALA A 302 -23.89 2.73 12.50
CA ALA A 302 -23.84 4.14 12.12
C ALA A 302 -22.48 4.81 12.37
N SER A 303 -21.74 4.34 13.40
CA SER A 303 -20.38 4.81 13.73
C SER A 303 -19.31 4.43 12.69
N ASP A 304 -19.61 3.54 11.75
CA ASP A 304 -18.68 3.03 10.73
C ASP A 304 -18.90 3.65 9.35
N LYS A 305 -19.86 4.58 9.22
CA LYS A 305 -20.09 5.31 7.98
C LYS A 305 -18.86 6.13 7.59
N GLY A 306 -18.47 5.98 6.33
CA GLY A 306 -17.34 6.67 5.71
C GLY A 306 -15.97 6.21 6.20
N LYS A 307 -15.87 5.07 6.92
CA LYS A 307 -14.57 4.51 7.32
C LYS A 307 -13.97 3.65 6.22
N PHE A 308 -12.73 3.95 5.85
CA PHE A 308 -11.94 3.22 4.84
C PHE A 308 -10.54 2.91 5.38
N ARG A 309 -9.89 1.92 4.78
CA ARG A 309 -8.50 1.59 5.07
C ARG A 309 -7.62 2.76 4.63
N ALA A 310 -6.61 3.11 5.42
CA ALA A 310 -5.58 4.05 4.97
C ALA A 310 -4.66 3.34 3.95
N PRO A 311 -4.66 3.71 2.65
CA PRO A 311 -3.78 3.06 1.68
C PRO A 311 -2.32 3.44 1.93
N SER A 312 -1.39 2.62 1.41
CA SER A 312 0.00 3.07 1.28
C SER A 312 0.05 4.31 0.39
N ILE A 313 0.84 5.31 0.80
CA ILE A 313 1.10 6.52 0.00
C ILE A 313 2.43 6.44 -0.76
N ARG A 314 3.02 5.24 -0.89
CA ARG A 314 4.15 5.02 -1.79
C ARG A 314 3.69 5.21 -3.23
N ASN A 315 4.49 5.90 -4.05
CA ASN A 315 4.13 6.29 -5.42
C ASN A 315 2.89 7.16 -5.57
N ILE A 316 2.45 7.86 -4.52
CA ILE A 316 1.19 8.61 -4.53
C ILE A 316 1.12 9.66 -5.65
N GLU A 317 2.26 10.23 -6.07
CA GLU A 317 2.34 11.15 -7.22
C GLU A 317 1.78 10.56 -8.53
N LEU A 318 1.92 9.25 -8.74
CA LEU A 318 1.57 8.57 -9.99
C LEU A 318 0.16 7.97 -9.99
N THR A 319 -0.59 8.14 -8.90
CA THR A 319 -1.85 7.41 -8.63
C THR A 319 -3.07 8.32 -8.52
N ALA A 320 -2.99 9.52 -9.10
CA ALA A 320 -4.16 10.37 -9.23
C ALA A 320 -5.24 9.71 -10.11
N PRO A 321 -6.53 9.98 -9.87
CA PRO A 321 -7.07 10.82 -8.79
C PRO A 321 -7.14 10.09 -7.44
N TYR A 322 -7.38 10.85 -6.37
CA TYR A 322 -7.23 10.42 -4.98
C TYR A 322 -8.55 10.15 -4.27
N MET A 323 -8.43 9.47 -3.13
CA MET A 323 -9.53 8.95 -2.30
C MET A 323 -10.22 7.74 -2.92
N HIS A 324 -11.10 7.09 -2.15
CA HIS A 324 -11.77 5.85 -2.55
C HIS A 324 -12.63 5.98 -3.83
N ASP A 325 -13.07 7.19 -4.14
CA ASP A 325 -13.97 7.52 -5.25
C ASP A 325 -13.34 8.46 -6.28
N GLY A 326 -12.02 8.71 -6.19
CA GLY A 326 -11.30 9.59 -7.11
C GLY A 326 -11.77 11.06 -7.07
N SER A 327 -12.42 11.50 -5.99
CA SER A 327 -13.06 12.82 -5.93
C SER A 327 -12.11 14.00 -5.63
N ILE A 328 -10.81 13.74 -5.50
CA ILE A 328 -9.76 14.78 -5.35
C ILE A 328 -8.71 14.56 -6.44
N ASP A 329 -8.36 15.60 -7.19
CA ASP A 329 -7.60 15.50 -8.45
C ASP A 329 -6.07 15.66 -8.31
N SER A 330 -5.59 16.24 -7.22
CA SER A 330 -4.19 16.68 -7.06
C SER A 330 -3.73 16.50 -5.62
N LEU A 331 -2.42 16.25 -5.42
CA LEU A 331 -1.81 16.18 -4.08
C LEU A 331 -1.99 17.50 -3.32
N GLU A 332 -1.96 18.62 -4.03
CA GLU A 332 -2.20 19.94 -3.50
C GLU A 332 -3.61 20.03 -2.88
N ASN A 333 -4.63 19.51 -3.56
CA ASN A 333 -6.00 19.45 -3.02
C ASN A 333 -6.16 18.38 -1.92
N VAL A 334 -5.38 17.29 -1.94
CA VAL A 334 -5.31 16.34 -0.80
C VAL A 334 -4.76 17.04 0.44
N VAL A 335 -3.67 17.78 0.31
CA VAL A 335 -3.08 18.55 1.41
C VAL A 335 -4.04 19.62 1.89
N GLU A 336 -4.78 20.29 0.99
CA GLU A 336 -5.80 21.26 1.40
C GLU A 336 -6.96 20.62 2.17
N HIS A 337 -7.42 19.43 1.75
CA HIS A 337 -8.44 18.66 2.46
C HIS A 337 -8.05 18.40 3.92
N TYR A 338 -6.83 17.90 4.15
CA TYR A 338 -6.34 17.66 5.51
C TYR A 338 -6.06 18.96 6.26
N ASN A 339 -5.52 19.98 5.60
CA ASN A 339 -5.29 21.30 6.20
C ASN A 339 -6.58 21.96 6.71
N ALA A 340 -7.71 21.75 6.02
CA ALA A 340 -9.03 22.21 6.40
C ALA A 340 -9.75 21.29 7.42
N GLY A 341 -9.16 20.13 7.75
CA GLY A 341 -9.76 19.12 8.63
C GLY A 341 -10.97 18.40 8.02
N GLY A 342 -11.03 18.27 6.69
CA GLY A 342 -12.16 17.70 5.95
C GLY A 342 -12.62 18.59 4.79
N ARG A 343 -13.51 18.05 3.95
CA ARG A 343 -14.04 18.74 2.76
C ARG A 343 -15.43 19.31 3.03
N ASN A 344 -15.67 20.54 2.57
CA ASN A 344 -17.00 21.15 2.57
C ASN A 344 -17.53 21.27 1.15
N ILE A 345 -18.65 20.60 0.86
CA ILE A 345 -19.30 20.59 -0.46
C ILE A 345 -20.55 21.45 -0.35
N LEU A 346 -20.56 22.60 -1.03
CA LEU A 346 -21.61 23.61 -0.84
C LEU A 346 -22.92 23.29 -1.58
N ASN A 347 -22.86 22.56 -2.70
CA ASN A 347 -23.98 22.38 -3.60
C ASN A 347 -23.99 20.98 -4.23
N GLY A 348 -25.15 20.60 -4.78
CA GLY A 348 -25.33 19.36 -5.53
C GLY A 348 -25.69 18.15 -4.67
N LEU A 349 -25.70 16.97 -5.30
CA LEU A 349 -26.16 15.71 -4.68
C LEU A 349 -25.37 15.34 -3.42
N TYR A 350 -24.08 15.67 -3.38
CA TYR A 350 -23.18 15.34 -2.27
C TYR A 350 -22.92 16.53 -1.33
N ALA A 351 -23.80 17.53 -1.32
CA ALA A 351 -23.66 18.71 -0.46
C ALA A 351 -23.65 18.31 1.03
N GLY A 352 -22.71 18.91 1.79
CA GLY A 352 -22.48 18.59 3.18
C GLY A 352 -21.09 19.02 3.66
N ASP A 353 -20.95 19.23 4.97
CA ASP A 353 -19.68 19.62 5.59
C ASP A 353 -19.01 18.43 6.28
N GLY A 354 -18.09 17.79 5.57
CA GLY A 354 -17.29 16.67 6.05
C GLY A 354 -16.40 17.01 7.25
N ARG A 355 -16.07 18.29 7.47
CA ARG A 355 -15.33 18.74 8.65
C ARG A 355 -16.12 18.52 9.94
N ALA A 356 -17.45 18.45 9.83
CA ALA A 356 -18.38 18.20 10.92
C ALA A 356 -18.96 16.77 10.92
N ASN A 357 -18.39 15.84 10.14
CA ASN A 357 -18.86 14.45 10.16
C ASN A 357 -18.65 13.83 11.56
N PRO A 358 -19.68 13.25 12.20
CA PRO A 358 -19.60 12.72 13.56
C PRO A 358 -18.65 11.52 13.70
N ASN A 359 -18.35 10.82 12.60
CA ASN A 359 -17.46 9.66 12.60
C ASN A 359 -16.02 10.02 12.21
N LYS A 360 -15.73 11.28 11.88
CA LYS A 360 -14.41 11.73 11.46
C LYS A 360 -13.36 11.41 12.52
N ASN A 361 -12.22 10.89 12.09
CA ASN A 361 -11.10 10.59 12.98
C ASN A 361 -10.61 11.86 13.68
N ALA A 362 -10.31 11.76 14.97
CA ALA A 362 -9.90 12.90 15.80
C ALA A 362 -8.58 13.54 15.37
N PHE A 363 -7.70 12.80 14.68
CA PHE A 363 -6.46 13.31 14.10
C PHE A 363 -6.68 14.12 12.82
N VAL A 364 -7.91 14.19 12.30
CA VAL A 364 -8.27 15.01 11.13
C VAL A 364 -8.95 16.30 11.60
N PHE A 365 -8.14 17.28 11.97
CA PHE A 365 -8.56 18.62 12.39
C PHE A 365 -7.90 19.71 11.53
N PRO A 366 -8.40 20.96 11.53
CA PRO A 366 -7.75 22.04 10.80
C PRO A 366 -6.32 22.30 11.29
N ILE A 367 -5.33 22.10 10.42
CA ILE A 367 -3.90 22.10 10.79
C ILE A 367 -3.29 23.50 10.76
N GLY A 368 -3.76 24.37 9.85
CA GLY A 368 -3.25 25.73 9.70
C GLY A 368 -1.86 25.81 9.08
N LEU A 369 -1.58 24.95 8.09
CA LEU A 369 -0.35 24.99 7.29
C LEU A 369 -0.27 26.28 6.47
N THR A 370 0.91 26.92 6.50
CA THR A 370 1.22 28.03 5.59
C THR A 370 1.36 27.53 4.14
N ALA A 371 1.34 28.44 3.16
CA ALA A 371 1.56 28.07 1.76
C ALA A 371 2.90 27.36 1.51
N GLY A 372 3.96 27.78 2.23
CA GLY A 372 5.27 27.13 2.17
C GLY A 372 5.25 25.71 2.74
N GLU A 373 4.60 25.53 3.89
CA GLU A 373 4.47 24.21 4.53
C GLU A 373 3.63 23.23 3.69
N LYS A 374 2.57 23.70 3.04
CA LYS A 374 1.79 22.89 2.09
C LYS A 374 2.66 22.43 0.92
N THR A 375 3.47 23.34 0.37
CA THR A 375 4.41 23.01 -0.72
C THR A 375 5.47 22.01 -0.27
N ASP A 376 6.03 22.20 0.92
CA ASP A 376 7.01 21.29 1.51
C ASP A 376 6.44 19.89 1.70
N LEU A 377 5.22 19.78 2.23
CA LEU A 377 4.53 18.49 2.40
C LEU A 377 4.25 17.81 1.06
N VAL A 378 3.78 18.53 0.05
CA VAL A 378 3.59 17.97 -1.31
C VAL A 378 4.91 17.46 -1.89
N ASN A 379 6.01 18.21 -1.72
CA ASN A 379 7.33 17.77 -2.20
C ASN A 379 7.82 16.52 -1.48
N PHE A 380 7.53 16.37 -0.18
CA PHE A 380 7.76 15.12 0.53
C PHE A 380 6.97 13.96 -0.07
N LEU A 381 5.66 14.13 -0.31
CA LEU A 381 4.83 13.08 -0.92
C LEU A 381 5.35 12.65 -2.31
N LYS A 382 5.79 13.62 -3.14
CA LYS A 382 6.41 13.34 -4.45
C LYS A 382 7.75 12.62 -4.33
N SER A 383 8.48 12.82 -3.23
CA SER A 383 9.73 12.11 -2.98
C SER A 383 9.56 10.61 -2.66
N LEU A 384 8.31 10.14 -2.49
CA LEU A 384 7.94 8.74 -2.30
C LEU A 384 7.72 7.99 -3.63
N THR A 385 7.98 8.64 -4.78
CA THR A 385 7.87 8.03 -6.11
C THR A 385 9.10 7.21 -6.46
N ASP A 386 8.91 5.91 -6.68
CA ASP A 386 9.94 4.96 -7.06
C ASP A 386 9.94 4.75 -8.58
N THR A 387 10.79 5.53 -9.25
CA THR A 387 10.94 5.48 -10.70
C THR A 387 11.59 4.18 -11.19
N GLU A 388 12.29 3.44 -10.32
CA GLU A 388 12.84 2.13 -10.67
C GLU A 388 11.71 1.09 -10.74
N PHE A 389 10.80 1.09 -9.76
CA PHE A 389 9.66 0.17 -9.70
C PHE A 389 8.73 0.28 -10.93
N VAL A 390 8.31 1.50 -11.28
CA VAL A 390 7.35 1.71 -12.41
C VAL A 390 7.98 1.49 -13.79
N ASN A 391 9.29 1.28 -13.86
CA ASN A 391 10.02 0.95 -15.09
C ASN A 391 10.72 -0.42 -15.02
N ASP A 392 10.53 -1.20 -13.97
CA ASP A 392 11.24 -2.48 -13.79
C ASP A 392 10.79 -3.49 -14.88
N PRO A 393 11.73 -4.00 -15.71
CA PRO A 393 11.43 -5.03 -16.70
C PRO A 393 10.93 -6.35 -16.11
N LYS A 394 11.06 -6.57 -14.80
CA LYS A 394 10.48 -7.72 -14.10
C LYS A 394 8.98 -7.61 -13.89
N HIS A 395 8.44 -6.39 -13.90
CA HIS A 395 7.01 -6.15 -13.71
C HIS A 395 6.30 -5.78 -15.01
N SER A 396 7.02 -5.51 -16.10
CA SER A 396 6.44 -5.07 -17.36
C SER A 396 5.61 -6.12 -18.08
N ASN A 397 4.85 -5.69 -19.09
CA ASN A 397 4.14 -6.59 -19.97
C ASN A 397 5.11 -7.59 -20.64
N PRO A 398 4.94 -8.92 -20.48
CA PRO A 398 5.86 -9.92 -21.01
C PRO A 398 5.55 -10.39 -22.45
N PHE A 399 4.58 -9.78 -23.14
CA PHE A 399 4.16 -10.16 -24.50
C PHE A 399 4.92 -9.47 -25.62
#